data_AF-A0A0F6T4S8-F1
#
_entry.id   AF-A0A0F6T4S8-F1
#
_cell.length_a   1.000
_cell.length_b   1.000
_cell.length_c   1.000
_cell.angle_alpha   90.00
_cell.angle_beta   90.00
_cell.angle_gamma   90.00
#
_symmetry.space_group_name_H-M   'P 1'
#
loop_
_entity.id
_entity.type
_entity.pdbx_description
1 polymer ?
#
loop_
_entity_poly.entity_id
_entity_poly.type
_entity_poly.pdbx_seq_one_letter_code
_entity_poly.pdbx_strand_id
1 'polypeptide(L)'
;GVGGQFLVMPLYAYCVSRLAALPTALALGLVITCSAPGGGGGYLYSLLLGGDVTLAISMTLVSTVIATAAMPLSSALYGRLLGVHAALHVPFVKILGTLLFIAIPISLGMLIKLRLPALTRVLLVLIRPFSLVLMIGGIFMAYQMGASILADVAPQIVAVGVTVPLLGLAVGAVLAKMAGLAPPQRRTVSIEVGVQNSLLALAVMQ
;
A
#
# COMPACT_ATOMS: atom_id res chain seq x y z
N GLY A 1 1.65 -7.51 10.50
CA GLY A 1 1.31 -6.36 9.63
C GLY A 1 2.57 -5.72 9.10
N VAL A 2 3.07 -4.68 9.78
CA VAL A 2 4.23 -3.85 9.37
C VAL A 2 5.46 -4.66 8.94
N GLY A 3 5.84 -5.71 9.67
CA GLY A 3 7.00 -6.53 9.28
C GLY A 3 6.82 -7.21 7.92
N GLY A 4 5.65 -7.80 7.64
CA GLY A 4 5.33 -8.33 6.30
C GLY A 4 5.29 -7.21 5.26
N GLN A 5 4.63 -6.12 5.64
CA GLN A 5 4.62 -4.79 5.05
C GLN A 5 5.91 -4.36 4.35
N PHE A 6 6.88 -4.00 5.18
CA PHE A 6 8.05 -3.23 4.79
C PHE A 6 9.33 -4.06 4.73
N LEU A 7 9.31 -5.34 5.14
CA LEU A 7 10.46 -6.24 4.98
C LEU A 7 10.23 -7.25 3.87
N VAL A 8 9.12 -7.99 3.94
CA VAL A 8 8.88 -9.11 3.02
C VAL A 8 8.51 -8.63 1.63
N MET A 9 7.63 -7.63 1.50
CA MET A 9 7.15 -7.17 0.18
C MET A 9 8.24 -6.45 -0.64
N PRO A 10 9.07 -5.55 -0.08
CA PRO A 10 10.17 -4.94 -0.84
C PRO A 10 11.23 -5.97 -1.25
N LEU A 11 11.54 -6.93 -0.38
CA LEU A 11 12.47 -8.01 -0.70
C LEU A 11 11.92 -8.89 -1.83
N TYR A 12 10.63 -9.21 -1.78
CA TYR A 12 9.93 -9.92 -2.83
C TYR A 12 10.02 -9.18 -4.17
N ALA A 13 9.73 -7.89 -4.19
CA ALA A 13 9.82 -7.05 -5.40
C ALA A 13 11.22 -7.05 -6.00
N TYR A 14 12.25 -6.95 -5.16
CA TYR A 14 13.64 -7.05 -5.61
C TYR A 14 13.95 -8.41 -6.21
N CYS A 15 13.58 -9.51 -5.54
CA CYS A 15 13.86 -10.86 -6.05
C CYS A 15 13.15 -11.12 -7.38
N VAL A 16 11.85 -10.80 -7.47
CA VAL A 16 11.07 -11.04 -8.69
C VAL A 16 11.48 -10.13 -9.84
N SER A 17 11.83 -8.87 -9.57
CA SER A 17 12.34 -7.99 -10.63
C SER A 17 13.65 -8.50 -11.23
N ARG A 18 14.52 -9.13 -10.43
CA ARG A 18 15.75 -9.78 -10.90
C ARG A 18 15.48 -11.07 -11.66
N LEU A 19 14.58 -11.92 -11.16
CA LEU A 19 14.20 -13.18 -11.81
C LEU A 19 13.50 -12.95 -13.17
N ALA A 20 12.65 -11.92 -13.24
CA ALA A 20 11.94 -11.54 -14.46
C ALA A 20 12.75 -10.61 -15.37
N ALA A 21 14.02 -10.35 -15.05
CA ALA A 21 14.92 -9.47 -15.81
C ALA A 21 14.30 -8.11 -16.18
N LEU A 22 13.57 -7.50 -15.24
CA LEU A 22 12.87 -6.25 -15.49
C LEU A 22 13.85 -5.09 -15.75
N PRO A 23 13.52 -4.16 -16.67
CA PRO A 23 14.24 -2.90 -16.82
C PRO A 23 14.36 -2.17 -15.48
N THR A 24 15.51 -1.54 -15.23
CA THR A 24 15.85 -0.99 -13.92
C THR A 24 14.84 0.03 -13.39
N ALA A 25 14.24 0.84 -14.29
CA ALA A 25 13.18 1.78 -13.94
C ALA A 25 11.91 1.07 -13.41
N LEU A 26 11.50 -0.03 -14.05
CA LEU A 26 10.35 -0.83 -13.63
C LEU A 26 10.64 -1.63 -12.36
N ALA A 27 11.86 -2.14 -12.21
CA ALA A 27 12.30 -2.80 -10.99
C ALA A 27 12.23 -1.86 -9.79
N LEU A 28 12.71 -0.62 -9.93
CA LEU A 28 12.63 0.40 -8.88
C LEU A 28 11.17 0.76 -8.59
N GLY A 29 10.34 0.94 -9.62
CA GLY A 29 8.91 1.22 -9.45
C GLY A 29 8.15 0.10 -8.72
N LEU A 30 8.49 -1.16 -9.01
CA LEU A 30 7.94 -2.32 -8.32
C LEU A 30 8.34 -2.34 -6.84
N VAL A 31 9.61 -2.04 -6.52
CA VAL A 31 10.09 -1.96 -5.14
C VAL A 31 9.43 -0.81 -4.39
N ILE A 32 9.31 0.38 -5.00
CA ILE A 32 8.62 1.54 -4.40
C ILE A 32 7.15 1.19 -4.12
N THR A 33 6.48 0.55 -5.08
CA THR A 33 5.10 0.08 -4.90
C THR A 33 5.01 -0.91 -3.74
N CYS A 34 5.91 -1.89 -3.69
CA CYS A 34 5.95 -2.89 -2.63
C CYS A 34 6.40 -2.37 -1.26
N SER A 35 6.98 -1.16 -1.23
CA SER A 35 7.34 -0.46 -0.01
C SER A 35 6.24 0.50 0.45
N ALA A 36 5.17 0.67 -0.34
CA ALA A 36 4.07 1.56 0.02
C ALA A 36 3.28 1.00 1.23
N PRO A 37 2.76 1.89 2.09
CA PRO A 37 1.87 1.49 3.16
C PRO A 37 0.56 0.89 2.61
N GLY A 38 -0.23 0.32 3.51
CA GLY A 38 -1.57 -0.17 3.18
C GLY A 38 -2.42 0.97 2.65
N GLY A 39 -3.25 0.72 1.64
CA GLY A 39 -4.10 1.77 1.06
C GLY A 39 -5.00 1.25 -0.04
N GLY A 40 -5.68 2.14 -0.75
CA GLY A 40 -6.56 1.74 -1.86
C GLY A 40 -7.84 1.03 -1.43
N GLY A 41 -8.40 1.38 -0.26
CA GLY A 41 -9.68 0.83 0.21
C GLY A 41 -9.58 -0.44 1.06
N GLY A 42 -8.40 -0.80 1.58
CA GLY A 42 -8.20 -1.96 2.45
C GLY A 42 -9.18 -2.09 3.62
N TYR A 43 -9.61 -0.97 4.22
CA TYR A 43 -10.64 -0.96 5.27
C TYR A 43 -12.03 -1.38 4.75
N LEU A 44 -12.37 -1.06 3.50
CA LEU A 44 -13.64 -1.45 2.90
C LEU A 44 -13.62 -2.93 2.52
N TYR A 45 -12.52 -3.43 1.95
CA TYR A 45 -12.35 -4.87 1.72
C TYR A 45 -12.43 -5.64 3.05
N SER A 46 -11.82 -5.12 4.11
CA SER A 46 -11.96 -5.68 5.45
C SER A 46 -13.41 -5.65 5.93
N LEU A 47 -14.17 -4.57 5.69
CA LEU A 47 -15.59 -4.51 6.03
C LEU A 47 -16.42 -5.54 5.25
N LEU A 48 -16.21 -5.66 3.94
CA LEU A 48 -16.96 -6.56 3.05
C LEU A 48 -16.66 -8.04 3.32
N LEU A 49 -15.41 -8.37 3.69
CA LEU A 49 -14.95 -9.73 3.95
C LEU A 49 -15.08 -10.15 5.44
N GLY A 50 -15.79 -9.35 6.24
CA GLY A 50 -16.02 -9.65 7.67
C GLY A 50 -14.74 -9.63 8.52
N GLY A 51 -13.80 -8.75 8.18
CA GLY A 51 -12.61 -8.43 8.96
C GLY A 51 -12.86 -7.35 10.01
N ASP A 52 -11.84 -7.05 10.78
CA ASP A 52 -11.84 -5.96 11.77
C ASP A 52 -11.46 -4.62 11.10
N VAL A 53 -12.45 -3.74 10.93
CA VAL A 53 -12.28 -2.41 10.32
C VAL A 53 -11.49 -1.46 11.22
N THR A 54 -11.62 -1.59 12.54
CA THR A 54 -10.87 -0.75 13.47
C THR A 54 -9.39 -1.09 13.40
N LEU A 55 -9.06 -2.38 13.32
CA LEU A 55 -7.70 -2.83 13.10
C LEU A 55 -7.17 -2.36 11.74
N ALA A 56 -7.98 -2.43 10.67
CA ALA A 56 -7.57 -1.98 9.33
C ALA A 56 -7.12 -0.52 9.34
N ILE A 57 -7.98 0.39 9.81
CA ILE A 57 -7.68 1.82 9.89
C ILE A 57 -6.43 2.08 10.76
N SER A 58 -6.32 1.39 11.90
CA SER A 58 -5.17 1.55 12.80
C SER A 58 -3.87 1.11 12.14
N MET A 59 -3.89 -0.01 11.41
CA MET A 59 -2.74 -0.50 10.67
C MET A 59 -2.38 0.40 9.50
N THR A 60 -3.35 0.94 8.77
CA THR A 60 -3.12 1.92 7.70
C THR A 60 -2.41 3.15 8.24
N LEU A 61 -2.84 3.68 9.40
CA LEU A 61 -2.20 4.84 10.03
C LEU A 61 -0.76 4.51 10.42
N VAL A 62 -0.55 3.44 11.18
CA VAL A 62 0.78 3.03 11.64
C VAL A 62 1.71 2.76 10.46
N SER A 63 1.22 2.07 9.43
CA SER A 63 2.01 1.80 8.23
C SER A 63 2.32 3.09 7.46
N THR A 64 1.40 4.04 7.35
CA THR A 64 1.66 5.34 6.70
C THR A 64 2.73 6.13 7.43
N VAL A 65 2.69 6.16 8.77
CA VAL A 65 3.74 6.80 9.58
C VAL A 65 5.08 6.10 9.37
N ILE A 66 5.12 4.77 9.41
CA ILE A 66 6.36 4.01 9.22
C ILE A 66 6.89 4.15 7.78
N ALA A 67 6.01 4.26 6.79
CA ALA A 67 6.38 4.47 5.40
C ALA A 67 7.20 5.74 5.19
N THR A 68 7.03 6.78 6.02
CA THR A 68 7.82 8.03 5.95
C THR A 68 9.32 7.78 5.98
N ALA A 69 9.75 6.77 6.76
CA ALA A 69 11.14 6.34 6.84
C ALA A 69 11.41 5.08 6.00
N ALA A 70 10.47 4.13 5.97
CA ALA A 70 10.65 2.83 5.34
C ALA A 70 10.69 2.91 3.80
N MET A 71 9.86 3.75 3.15
CA MET A 71 9.87 3.89 1.69
C MET A 71 11.19 4.49 1.18
N PRO A 72 11.70 5.62 1.72
CA PRO A 72 12.97 6.15 1.28
C PRO A 72 14.15 5.21 1.58
N LEU A 73 14.15 4.55 2.75
CA LEU A 73 15.20 3.60 3.12
C LEU A 73 15.24 2.39 2.18
N SER A 74 14.06 1.82 1.87
CA SER A 74 13.95 0.70 0.93
C SER A 74 14.37 1.12 -0.47
N SER A 75 13.92 2.29 -0.94
CA SER A 75 14.32 2.83 -2.24
C SER A 75 15.83 3.05 -2.34
N ALA A 76 16.48 3.59 -1.30
CA ALA A 76 17.93 3.78 -1.26
C ALA A 76 18.69 2.44 -1.29
N LEU A 77 18.26 1.48 -0.47
CA LEU A 77 18.89 0.17 -0.35
C LEU A 77 18.80 -0.61 -1.68
N TYR A 78 17.59 -0.75 -2.21
CA TYR A 78 17.35 -1.52 -3.43
C TYR A 78 17.78 -0.77 -4.69
N GLY A 79 17.72 0.57 -4.70
CA GLY A 79 18.30 1.39 -5.78
C GLY A 79 19.80 1.16 -5.92
N ARG A 80 20.53 1.08 -4.79
CA ARG A 80 21.96 0.70 -4.76
C ARG A 80 22.18 -0.72 -5.26
N LEU A 81 21.39 -1.68 -4.79
CA LEU A 81 21.48 -3.09 -5.22
C LEU A 81 21.16 -3.31 -6.70
N LEU A 82 20.35 -2.43 -7.31
CA LEU A 82 20.01 -2.44 -8.73
C LEU A 82 21.01 -1.65 -9.59
N GLY A 83 22.04 -1.04 -8.99
CA GLY A 83 23.05 -0.26 -9.72
C GLY A 83 22.57 1.12 -10.19
N VAL A 84 21.45 1.63 -9.66
CA VAL A 84 20.91 2.95 -9.97
C VAL A 84 21.63 4.00 -9.11
N HIS A 85 22.91 4.23 -9.38
CA HIS A 85 23.71 5.12 -8.54
C HIS A 85 23.70 6.61 -8.93
N ALA A 86 23.09 7.01 -10.06
CA ALA A 86 23.16 8.41 -10.47
C ALA A 86 22.00 8.97 -11.33
N ALA A 87 21.13 8.15 -11.92
CA ALA A 87 20.19 8.64 -12.95
C ALA A 87 18.76 8.94 -12.46
N LEU A 88 18.31 8.31 -11.37
CA LEU A 88 16.98 8.56 -10.78
C LEU A 88 17.21 9.20 -9.42
N HIS A 89 17.12 10.53 -9.37
CA HIS A 89 16.98 11.25 -8.11
C HIS A 89 15.75 10.69 -7.39
N VAL A 90 15.95 9.74 -6.46
CA VAL A 90 14.88 9.28 -5.58
C VAL A 90 14.37 10.52 -4.87
N PRO A 91 13.12 10.96 -5.11
CA PRO A 91 12.70 12.27 -4.66
C PRO A 91 12.31 12.18 -3.18
N PHE A 92 13.32 12.04 -2.31
CA PHE A 92 13.18 11.92 -0.86
C PHE A 92 12.25 12.99 -0.28
N VAL A 93 12.38 14.23 -0.76
CA VAL A 93 11.53 15.36 -0.35
C VAL A 93 10.08 15.18 -0.80
N LYS A 94 9.83 14.68 -2.02
CA LYS A 94 8.45 14.39 -2.49
C LYS A 94 7.84 13.24 -1.71
N ILE A 95 8.59 12.17 -1.42
CA ILE A 95 8.13 11.02 -0.63
C ILE A 95 7.75 11.48 0.78
N LEU A 96 8.64 12.22 1.43
CA LEU A 96 8.39 12.72 2.79
C LEU A 96 7.20 13.68 2.82
N GLY A 97 7.10 14.59 1.84
CA GLY A 97 6.00 15.54 1.72
C GLY A 97 4.64 14.89 1.49
N THR A 98 4.54 13.92 0.56
CA THR A 98 3.29 13.19 0.31
C THR A 98 2.87 12.34 1.51
N LEU A 99 3.83 11.69 2.17
CA LEU A 99 3.52 10.91 3.36
C LEU A 99 3.10 11.77 4.54
N LEU A 100 3.73 12.94 4.76
CA LEU A 100 3.26 13.89 5.78
C LEU A 100 1.84 14.39 5.46
N PHE A 101 1.59 14.72 4.19
CA PHE A 101 0.28 15.17 3.72
C PHE A 101 -0.82 14.12 3.95
N ILE A 102 -0.50 12.83 3.90
CA ILE A 102 -1.44 11.74 4.23
C ILE A 102 -1.49 11.50 5.74
N ALA A 103 -0.36 11.52 6.44
CA ALA A 103 -0.27 11.20 7.86
C ALA A 103 -0.99 12.21 8.76
N ILE A 104 -0.92 13.51 8.43
CA ILE A 104 -1.56 14.59 9.20
C ILE A 104 -3.09 14.41 9.28
N PRO A 105 -3.85 14.33 8.15
CA PRO A 105 -5.30 14.18 8.20
C PRO A 105 -5.73 12.84 8.82
N ILE A 106 -4.99 11.75 8.60
CA ILE A 106 -5.30 10.45 9.22
C ILE A 106 -5.14 10.55 10.76
N SER A 107 -4.05 11.17 11.24
CA SER A 107 -3.80 11.35 12.67
C SER A 107 -4.88 12.22 13.32
N LEU A 108 -5.27 13.31 12.66
CA LEU A 108 -6.36 14.18 13.11
C LEU A 108 -7.69 13.43 13.18
N GLY A 109 -8.01 12.64 12.13
CA GLY A 109 -9.22 11.81 12.10
C GLY A 109 -9.27 10.77 13.23
N MET A 110 -8.14 10.15 13.56
CA MET A 110 -8.07 9.21 14.67
C MET A 110 -8.21 9.91 16.03
N LEU A 111 -7.63 11.12 16.19
CA LEU A 111 -7.78 11.91 17.41
C LEU A 111 -9.25 12.32 17.64
N ILE A 112 -9.96 12.72 16.58
CA ILE A 112 -11.41 13.01 16.63
C ILE A 112 -12.20 11.76 17.02
N LYS A 113 -11.85 10.59 16.47
CA LYS A 113 -12.47 9.30 16.84
C LYS A 113 -12.32 8.98 18.33
N LEU A 114 -11.13 9.23 18.89
CA LEU A 114 -10.82 8.99 20.30
C LEU A 114 -11.50 9.99 21.24
N ARG A 115 -11.47 11.28 20.91
CA ARG A 115 -11.96 12.36 21.79
C ARG A 115 -13.46 12.63 21.65
N LEU A 116 -14.05 12.36 20.49
CA LEU A 116 -15.43 12.72 20.14
C LEU A 116 -16.16 11.53 19.47
N PRO A 117 -16.44 10.44 20.22
CA PRO A 117 -17.09 9.25 19.67
C PRO A 117 -18.53 9.50 19.16
N ALA A 118 -19.23 10.48 19.74
CA ALA A 118 -20.57 10.89 19.28
C ALA A 118 -20.53 11.55 17.89
N LEU A 119 -19.61 12.50 17.69
CA LEU A 119 -19.40 13.16 16.39
C LEU A 119 -18.93 12.14 15.34
N THR A 120 -18.10 11.18 15.75
CA THR A 120 -17.58 10.12 14.88
C THR A 120 -18.67 9.20 14.36
N ARG A 121 -19.69 8.88 15.17
CA ARG A 121 -20.84 8.08 14.70
C ARG A 121 -21.57 8.78 13.54
N VAL A 122 -21.76 10.10 13.64
CA VAL A 122 -22.40 10.90 12.58
C VAL A 122 -21.51 10.99 11.35
N LEU A 123 -20.22 11.30 11.53
CA LEU A 123 -19.24 11.34 10.45
C LEU A 123 -19.11 10.00 9.72
N LEU A 124 -19.13 8.88 10.43
CA LEU A 124 -19.04 7.55 9.80
C LEU A 124 -20.25 7.25 8.91
N VAL A 125 -21.45 7.71 9.27
CA VAL A 125 -22.65 7.55 8.43
C VAL A 125 -22.53 8.32 7.12
N LEU A 126 -21.90 9.51 7.15
CA LEU A 126 -21.69 10.35 5.97
C LEU A 126 -20.48 9.90 5.12
N ILE A 127 -19.37 9.54 5.77
CA ILE A 127 -18.11 9.17 5.12
C ILE A 127 -18.21 7.82 4.42
N ARG A 128 -19.02 6.87 4.93
CA ARG A 128 -19.19 5.54 4.31
C ARG A 128 -19.68 5.60 2.85
N PRO A 129 -20.82 6.24 2.52
CA PRO A 129 -21.28 6.33 1.13
C PRO A 129 -20.30 7.14 0.27
N PHE A 130 -19.73 8.23 0.81
CA PHE A 130 -18.74 9.03 0.08
C PHE A 130 -17.47 8.25 -0.26
N SER A 131 -16.95 7.46 0.69
CA SER A 131 -15.82 6.57 0.49
C SER A 131 -16.09 5.51 -0.56
N LEU A 132 -17.29 4.92 -0.55
CA LEU A 132 -17.72 3.95 -1.56
C LEU A 132 -17.76 4.58 -2.96
N VAL A 133 -18.33 5.77 -3.09
CA VAL A 133 -18.39 6.51 -4.37
C VAL A 133 -16.98 6.85 -4.85
N LEU A 134 -16.12 7.38 -3.98
CA LEU A 134 -14.72 7.66 -4.32
C LEU A 134 -13.95 6.41 -4.73
N MET A 135 -14.20 5.26 -4.08
CA MET A 135 -13.56 4.01 -4.44
C MET A 135 -14.01 3.51 -5.81
N ILE A 136 -15.31 3.53 -6.10
CA ILE A 136 -15.85 3.16 -7.41
C ILE A 136 -15.28 4.10 -8.49
N GLY A 137 -15.27 5.42 -8.23
CA GLY A 137 -14.66 6.40 -9.13
C GLY A 137 -13.16 6.17 -9.33
N GLY A 138 -12.44 5.82 -8.26
CA GLY A 138 -11.02 5.49 -8.31
C GLY A 138 -10.73 4.22 -9.12
N ILE A 139 -11.53 3.16 -8.96
CA ILE A 139 -11.44 1.94 -9.76
C ILE A 139 -11.71 2.25 -11.24
N PHE A 140 -12.74 3.07 -11.53
CA PHE A 140 -13.06 3.48 -12.89
C PHE A 140 -11.91 4.25 -13.54
N MET A 141 -11.33 5.23 -12.83
CA MET A 141 -10.15 5.98 -13.31
C MET A 141 -8.92 5.08 -13.48
N ALA A 142 -8.67 4.18 -12.52
CA ALA A 142 -7.58 3.23 -12.60
C ALA A 142 -7.75 2.26 -13.78
N TYR A 143 -8.98 1.85 -14.10
CA TYR A 143 -9.27 1.05 -15.28
C TYR A 143 -9.02 1.84 -16.58
N GLN A 144 -9.50 3.08 -16.67
CA GLN A 144 -9.30 3.92 -17.86
C GLN A 144 -7.81 4.20 -18.12
N MET A 145 -7.07 4.60 -17.09
CA MET A 145 -5.62 4.82 -17.21
C MET A 145 -4.86 3.50 -17.41
N GLY A 146 -5.22 2.48 -16.64
CA GLY A 146 -4.61 1.16 -16.68
C GLY A 146 -4.76 0.48 -18.04
N ALA A 147 -5.92 0.57 -18.69
CA ALA A 147 -6.14 0.00 -20.01
C ALA A 147 -5.22 0.60 -21.07
N SER A 148 -4.99 1.93 -21.03
CA SER A 148 -4.04 2.58 -21.93
C SER A 148 -2.60 2.17 -21.68
N ILE A 149 -2.21 1.99 -20.41
CA ILE A 149 -0.85 1.59 -20.03
C ILE A 149 -0.61 0.11 -20.33
N LEU A 150 -1.59 -0.76 -20.06
CA LEU A 150 -1.47 -2.21 -20.27
C LEU A 150 -1.37 -2.59 -21.75
N ALA A 151 -1.86 -1.75 -22.67
CA ALA A 151 -1.77 -2.00 -24.11
C ALA A 151 -0.32 -2.02 -24.62
N ASP A 152 0.56 -1.20 -24.04
CA ASP A 152 1.96 -1.04 -24.46
C ASP A 152 2.96 -1.79 -23.57
N VAL A 153 2.49 -2.45 -22.51
CA VAL A 153 3.34 -3.10 -21.51
C VAL A 153 3.55 -4.58 -21.82
N ALA A 154 4.79 -5.06 -21.68
CA ALA A 154 5.11 -6.46 -21.91
C ALA A 154 4.32 -7.40 -20.97
N PRO A 155 3.77 -8.53 -21.45
CA PRO A 155 2.94 -9.44 -20.65
C PRO A 155 3.60 -9.94 -19.35
N GLN A 156 4.93 -10.09 -19.37
CA GLN A 156 5.73 -10.44 -18.20
C GLN A 156 5.60 -9.45 -17.04
N ILE A 157 5.48 -8.15 -17.32
CA ILE A 157 5.32 -7.11 -16.28
C ILE A 157 3.94 -7.22 -15.64
N VAL A 158 2.91 -7.52 -16.45
CA VAL A 158 1.54 -7.75 -15.96
C VAL A 158 1.51 -9.00 -15.07
N ALA A 159 2.16 -10.09 -15.49
CA ALA A 159 2.26 -11.30 -14.70
C ALA A 159 2.91 -11.04 -13.33
N VAL A 160 4.03 -10.30 -13.30
CA VAL A 160 4.68 -9.87 -12.05
C VAL A 160 3.73 -8.98 -11.23
N GLY A 161 3.03 -8.03 -11.83
CA GLY A 161 2.08 -7.16 -11.13
C GLY A 161 0.97 -7.94 -10.42
N VAL A 162 0.40 -8.96 -11.06
CA VAL A 162 -0.66 -9.81 -10.48
C VAL A 162 -0.17 -10.62 -9.27
N THR A 163 1.10 -11.02 -9.27
CA THR A 163 1.67 -11.81 -8.16
C THR A 163 1.87 -11.00 -6.87
N VAL A 164 2.04 -9.68 -6.95
CA VAL A 164 2.24 -8.80 -5.78
C VAL A 164 1.10 -8.90 -4.76
N PRO A 165 -0.18 -8.63 -5.12
CA PRO A 165 -1.27 -8.72 -4.15
C PRO A 165 -1.48 -10.15 -3.66
N LEU A 166 -1.30 -11.17 -4.51
CA LEU A 166 -1.46 -12.58 -4.12
C LEU A 166 -0.46 -12.97 -3.02
N LEU A 167 0.81 -12.61 -3.19
CA LEU A 167 1.82 -12.88 -2.19
C LEU A 167 1.63 -12.05 -0.94
N GLY A 168 1.20 -10.79 -1.05
CA GLY A 168 0.90 -9.99 0.12
C GLY A 168 -0.24 -10.54 0.97
N LEU A 169 -1.32 -10.99 0.32
CA LEU A 169 -2.41 -11.67 0.99
C LEU A 169 -1.91 -12.95 1.70
N ALA A 170 -1.11 -13.77 1.02
CA ALA A 170 -0.55 -15.00 1.57
C ALA A 170 0.39 -14.73 2.77
N VAL A 171 1.37 -13.84 2.61
CA VAL A 171 2.32 -13.43 3.65
C VAL A 171 1.58 -12.85 4.85
N GLY A 172 0.63 -11.93 4.61
CA GLY A 172 -0.16 -11.33 5.67
C GLY A 172 -1.00 -12.37 6.43
N ALA A 173 -1.60 -13.34 5.73
CA ALA A 173 -2.36 -14.43 6.35
C ALA A 173 -1.47 -15.36 7.20
N VAL A 174 -0.30 -15.75 6.69
CA VAL A 174 0.66 -16.62 7.39
C VAL A 174 1.18 -15.91 8.64
N LEU A 175 1.65 -14.67 8.52
CA LEU A 175 2.16 -13.90 9.65
C LEU A 175 1.08 -13.66 10.72
N ALA A 176 -0.16 -13.39 10.30
CA ALA A 176 -1.28 -13.21 11.23
C ALA A 176 -1.67 -14.52 11.94
N LYS A 177 -1.55 -15.66 11.25
CA LYS A 177 -1.76 -16.99 11.85
C LYS A 177 -0.67 -17.31 12.87
N MET A 178 0.60 -17.04 12.54
CA MET A 178 1.73 -17.23 13.45
C MET A 178 1.64 -16.35 14.69
N ALA A 179 1.13 -15.13 14.55
CA ALA A 179 0.89 -14.21 15.66
C ALA A 179 -0.34 -14.57 16.53
N GLY A 180 -1.04 -15.68 16.24
CA GLY A 180 -2.16 -16.15 17.04
C GLY A 180 -3.42 -15.28 16.97
N LEU A 181 -3.54 -14.39 15.98
CA LEU A 181 -4.66 -13.44 15.89
C LEU A 181 -6.00 -14.14 15.65
N ALA A 182 -7.12 -13.48 16.01
CA ALA A 182 -8.45 -14.01 15.75
C ALA A 182 -8.79 -14.03 14.24
N PRO A 183 -9.71 -14.89 13.76
CA PRO A 183 -10.07 -14.97 12.35
C PRO A 183 -10.39 -13.63 11.65
N PRO A 184 -11.20 -12.71 12.23
CA PRO A 184 -11.46 -11.42 11.59
C PRO A 184 -10.21 -10.54 11.49
N GLN A 185 -9.33 -10.59 12.50
CA GLN A 185 -8.07 -9.85 12.51
C GLN A 185 -7.07 -10.42 11.50
N ARG A 186 -7.04 -11.75 11.30
CA ARG A 186 -6.19 -12.40 10.29
C ARG A 186 -6.55 -11.94 8.87
N ARG A 187 -7.85 -11.84 8.58
CA ARG A 187 -8.33 -11.31 7.28
C ARG A 187 -7.88 -9.87 7.09
N THR A 188 -8.07 -9.02 8.10
CA THR A 188 -7.61 -7.63 8.06
C THR A 188 -6.11 -7.53 7.79
N VAL A 189 -5.27 -8.27 8.53
CA VAL A 189 -3.82 -8.22 8.33
C VAL A 189 -3.41 -8.73 6.95
N SER A 190 -4.08 -9.76 6.44
CA SER A 190 -3.87 -10.27 5.08
C SER A 190 -4.17 -9.20 4.04
N ILE A 191 -5.36 -8.59 4.11
CA ILE A 191 -5.80 -7.53 3.20
C ILE A 191 -4.86 -6.32 3.28
N GLU A 192 -4.48 -5.89 4.47
CA GLU A 192 -3.64 -4.70 4.64
C GLU A 192 -2.22 -4.87 4.09
N VAL A 193 -1.69 -6.10 4.13
CA VAL A 193 -0.37 -6.42 3.55
C VAL A 193 -0.47 -6.58 2.03
N GLY A 194 -1.55 -7.17 1.51
CA GLY A 194 -1.75 -7.41 0.08
C GLY A 194 -2.24 -6.22 -0.73
N VAL A 195 -3.05 -5.34 -0.13
CA VAL A 195 -3.61 -4.16 -0.80
C VAL A 195 -2.76 -2.94 -0.45
N GLN A 196 -1.77 -2.69 -1.30
CA GLN A 196 -0.85 -1.57 -1.16
C GLN A 196 -1.38 -0.31 -1.82
N ASN A 197 -0.92 0.85 -1.33
CA ASN A 197 -1.27 2.13 -1.92
C ASN A 197 -0.53 2.39 -3.25
N SER A 198 -1.07 1.83 -4.33
CA SER A 198 -0.48 1.97 -5.68
C SER A 198 -0.55 3.41 -6.21
N LEU A 199 -1.55 4.19 -5.81
CA LEU A 199 -1.67 5.60 -6.19
C LEU A 199 -0.57 6.45 -5.56
N LEU A 200 -0.24 6.19 -4.30
CA LEU A 200 0.90 6.86 -3.64
C LEU A 200 2.21 6.50 -4.34
N ALA A 201 2.41 5.22 -4.69
CA ALA A 201 3.59 4.80 -5.42
C ALA A 201 3.72 5.53 -6.77
N LEU A 202 2.62 5.63 -7.53
CA LEU A 202 2.58 6.39 -8.78
C LEU A 202 2.89 7.88 -8.57
N ALA A 203 2.27 8.52 -7.58
CA ALA A 203 2.47 9.94 -7.28
C ALA A 203 3.91 10.26 -6.85
N VAL A 204 4.59 9.31 -6.21
CA VAL A 204 6.01 9.42 -5.84
C VAL A 204 6.95 9.30 -7.04
N MET A 205 6.55 8.52 -8.06
CA MET A 205 7.35 8.26 -9.26
C MET A 205 7.22 9.34 -10.34
N GLN A 206 6.20 10.19 -10.27
CA GLN A 206 5.99 11.37 -11.13
C GLN A 206 6.68 12.62 -10.55
#